data_AF-A0A212CA69-F1
#
_entry.id   AF-A0A212CA69-F1
#
_cell.length_a   1.000
_cell.length_b   1.000
_cell.length_c   1.000
_cell.angle_alpha   90.00
_cell.angle_beta   90.00
_cell.angle_gamma   90.00
#
_symmetry.space_group_name_H-M   'P 1'
#
loop_
_entity.id
_entity.type
_entity.pdbx_description
1 polymer ?
#
loop_
_entity_poly.entity_id
_entity_poly.type
_entity_poly.pdbx_seq_one_letter_code
_entity_poly.pdbx_strand_id
1 'polypeptide(L)'
;MDIWQEDSIDSPLQSFRMYQEKVRHHTGEIQDLRGHLNQLIAKLQEMEAMSDEPNVTPGNCWAFSGDRGQVTIRLAQKVYLSNLTLQHIPKTISLSGSLDTAPKDFVIYNQPPRTFGAVKVKISSNWGNPRFTCLYRVRVHGSVTLPREQPN
;
A
#
# COMPACT_ATOMS: atom_id res chain seq x y z
N MET A 1 14.65 32.33 69.38
CA MET A 1 13.48 32.85 68.63
C MET A 1 13.79 32.56 67.18
N ASP A 2 13.55 31.31 66.79
CA ASP A 2 13.71 30.89 65.42
C ASP A 2 12.30 30.70 64.87
N ILE A 3 12.00 31.57 63.93
CA ILE A 3 10.72 31.67 63.23
C ILE A 3 10.66 30.47 62.29
N TRP A 4 9.71 29.58 62.53
CA TRP A 4 9.38 28.50 61.60
C TRP A 4 9.00 29.13 60.25
N GLN A 5 9.79 28.83 59.21
CA GLN A 5 9.43 29.17 57.82
C GLN A 5 8.20 28.35 57.43
N GLU A 6 7.08 29.05 57.28
CA GLU A 6 5.80 28.51 56.86
C GLU A 6 5.79 28.40 55.33
N ASP A 7 6.49 27.41 54.77
CA ASP A 7 6.45 27.10 53.34
C ASP A 7 5.16 26.32 53.00
N SER A 8 3.98 26.96 53.05
CA SER A 8 2.78 26.43 52.38
C SER A 8 1.64 27.45 52.30
N ILE A 9 1.57 28.21 51.21
CA ILE A 9 0.30 28.80 50.77
C ILE A 9 0.13 28.45 49.30
N ASP A 10 -0.59 27.36 49.02
CA ASP A 10 -1.04 27.04 47.66
C ASP A 10 -2.10 28.07 47.29
N SER A 11 -1.69 29.11 46.55
CA SER A 11 -2.63 30.15 46.13
C SER A 11 -3.65 29.55 45.15
N PRO A 12 -4.94 29.95 45.18
CA PRO A 12 -5.93 29.47 44.21
C PRO A 12 -5.51 29.62 42.74
N LEU A 13 -4.63 30.58 42.45
CA LEU A 13 -4.04 30.80 41.13
C LEU A 13 -3.00 29.73 40.76
N GLN A 14 -2.22 29.20 41.71
CA GLN A 14 -1.28 28.09 41.48
C GLN A 14 -2.01 26.78 41.22
N SER A 15 -3.01 26.44 42.05
CA SER A 15 -3.82 25.23 41.84
C SER A 15 -4.56 25.27 40.49
N PHE A 16 -5.06 26.44 40.08
CA PHE A 16 -5.68 26.63 38.76
C PHE A 16 -4.68 26.44 37.61
N ARG A 17 -3.47 27.00 37.71
CA ARG A 17 -2.41 26.80 36.70
C ARG A 17 -2.01 25.33 36.57
N MET A 18 -1.84 24.62 37.68
CA MET A 18 -1.55 23.18 37.67
C MET A 18 -2.66 22.39 36.98
N TYR A 19 -3.93 22.70 37.26
CA TYR A 19 -5.06 22.07 36.59
C TYR A 19 -5.06 22.33 35.09
N GLN A 20 -4.81 23.58 34.66
CA GLN A 20 -4.70 23.93 33.25
C GLN A 20 -3.57 23.18 32.53
N GLU A 21 -2.40 23.04 33.16
CA GLU A 21 -1.29 22.27 32.61
C GLU A 21 -1.64 20.78 32.49
N LYS A 22 -2.32 20.22 33.49
CA LYS A 22 -2.79 18.83 33.46
C LYS A 22 -3.81 18.62 32.35
N VAL A 23 -4.77 19.53 32.17
CA VAL A 23 -5.73 19.51 31.06
C VAL A 23 -5.01 19.60 29.72
N ARG A 24 -4.03 20.51 29.59
CA ARG A 24 -3.21 20.65 28.38
C ARG A 24 -2.46 19.35 28.04
N HIS A 25 -1.86 18.71 29.04
CA HIS A 25 -1.15 17.45 28.89
C HIS A 25 -2.08 16.34 28.36
N HIS A 26 -3.19 16.10 29.07
CA HIS A 26 -4.14 15.05 28.68
C HIS A 26 -4.81 15.34 27.34
N THR A 27 -5.03 16.61 27.00
CA THR A 27 -5.55 16.99 25.68
C THR A 27 -4.55 16.62 24.57
N GLY A 28 -3.25 16.79 24.81
CA GLY A 28 -2.19 16.32 23.91
C GLY A 28 -2.19 14.80 23.74
N GLU A 29 -2.29 14.04 24.83
CA GLU A 29 -2.36 12.58 24.78
C GLU A 29 -3.61 12.06 24.05
N ILE A 30 -4.77 12.68 24.28
CA ILE A 30 -6.02 12.34 23.57
C ILE A 30 -5.90 12.65 22.07
N GLN A 31 -5.26 13.77 21.71
CA GLN A 31 -5.01 14.12 20.31
C GLN A 31 -4.08 13.11 19.64
N ASP A 32 -3.02 12.67 20.32
CA ASP A 32 -2.11 11.64 19.83
C ASP A 32 -2.82 10.30 19.61
N LEU A 33 -3.61 9.84 20.59
CA LEU A 33 -4.42 8.63 20.47
C LEU A 33 -5.42 8.72 19.31
N ARG A 34 -6.03 9.89 19.11
CA ARG A 34 -6.91 10.13 17.95
C ARG A 34 -6.15 10.06 16.63
N GLY A 35 -4.92 10.56 16.60
CA GLY A 35 -4.01 10.42 15.45
C GLY A 35 -3.75 8.97 15.11
N HIS A 36 -3.35 8.17 16.11
CA HIS A 36 -3.14 6.73 15.96
C HIS A 36 -4.41 6.00 15.48
N LEU A 37 -5.58 6.33 16.05
CA LEU A 37 -6.86 5.75 15.65
C LEU A 37 -7.21 6.08 14.19
N ASN A 38 -7.05 7.34 13.78
CA ASN A 38 -7.28 7.74 12.39
C ASN A 38 -6.36 7.00 11.42
N GLN A 39 -5.10 6.75 11.80
CA GLN A 39 -4.17 5.98 10.99
C GLN A 39 -4.58 4.50 10.88
N LEU A 40 -5.11 3.90 11.95
CA LEU A 40 -5.64 2.55 11.92
C LEU A 40 -6.90 2.45 11.05
N ILE A 41 -7.80 3.43 11.12
CA ILE A 41 -8.99 3.50 10.26
C ILE A 41 -8.58 3.57 8.79
N ALA A 42 -7.61 4.41 8.43
CA ALA A 42 -7.12 4.49 7.05
C ALA A 42 -6.56 3.14 6.57
N LYS A 43 -5.77 2.45 7.41
CA LYS A 43 -5.26 1.11 7.10
C LYS A 43 -6.37 0.07 6.95
N LEU A 44 -7.42 0.14 7.77
CA LEU A 44 -8.58 -0.75 7.65
C LEU A 44 -9.32 -0.51 6.33
N GLN A 45 -9.56 0.74 5.96
CA GLN A 45 -10.19 1.10 4.69
C GLN A 45 -9.38 0.62 3.47
N GLU A 46 -8.04 0.69 3.53
CA GLU A 46 -7.18 0.13 2.47
C GLU A 46 -7.34 -1.39 2.35
N MET A 47 -7.41 -2.10 3.48
CA MET A 47 -7.61 -3.55 3.50
C MET A 47 -8.99 -3.93 2.96
N GLU A 48 -10.04 -3.22 3.33
CA GLU A 48 -11.40 -3.41 2.83
C GLU A 48 -11.50 -3.15 1.31
N ALA A 49 -10.92 -2.06 0.82
CA ALA A 49 -10.93 -1.73 -0.60
C ALA A 49 -10.25 -2.80 -1.48
N MET A 50 -9.25 -3.51 -0.94
CA MET A 50 -8.63 -4.64 -1.65
C MET A 50 -9.35 -5.97 -1.45
N SER A 51 -10.01 -6.20 -0.31
CA SER A 51 -10.88 -7.37 -0.18
C SER A 51 -12.08 -7.31 -1.09
N ASP A 52 -12.58 -6.10 -1.38
CA ASP A 52 -13.71 -5.86 -2.27
C ASP A 52 -13.34 -5.95 -3.76
N GLU A 53 -12.06 -5.85 -4.12
CA GLU A 53 -11.60 -6.08 -5.49
C GLU A 53 -11.63 -7.60 -5.80
N PRO A 54 -12.46 -8.07 -6.76
CA PRO A 54 -12.52 -9.48 -7.09
C PRO A 54 -11.14 -9.96 -7.54
N ASN A 55 -10.67 -11.06 -6.93
CA ASN A 55 -9.38 -11.73 -7.15
C ASN A 55 -8.13 -11.09 -6.52
N VAL A 56 -8.25 -10.28 -5.45
CA VAL A 56 -7.06 -9.76 -4.70
C VAL A 56 -7.16 -10.06 -3.20
N THR A 57 -7.57 -11.28 -2.84
CA THR A 57 -7.56 -11.77 -1.46
C THR A 57 -6.41 -12.75 -1.21
N PRO A 58 -5.86 -12.87 0.02
CA PRO A 58 -4.78 -13.80 0.31
C PRO A 58 -5.05 -15.21 -0.22
N GLY A 59 -4.10 -15.78 -0.97
CA GLY A 59 -4.23 -17.10 -1.61
C GLY A 59 -4.83 -17.11 -3.02
N ASN A 60 -5.58 -16.08 -3.45
CA ASN A 60 -6.18 -16.00 -4.79
C ASN A 60 -5.21 -15.46 -5.86
N CYS A 61 -3.99 -16.00 -5.91
CA CYS A 61 -3.00 -15.63 -6.93
C CYS A 61 -2.66 -16.80 -7.85
N TRP A 62 -2.12 -16.50 -9.02
CA TRP A 62 -1.44 -17.48 -9.84
C TRP A 62 0.01 -17.65 -9.37
N ALA A 63 0.31 -18.77 -8.74
CA ALA A 63 1.65 -19.11 -8.28
C ALA A 63 2.42 -19.92 -9.32
N PHE A 64 3.67 -19.53 -9.61
CA PHE A 64 4.60 -20.32 -10.41
C PHE A 64 5.88 -20.60 -9.63
N SER A 65 6.52 -21.74 -9.91
CA SER A 65 7.73 -22.17 -9.20
C SER A 65 8.93 -21.29 -9.54
N GLY A 66 9.73 -20.95 -8.52
CA GLY A 66 10.90 -20.09 -8.64
C GLY A 66 10.58 -18.59 -8.72
N ASP A 67 11.61 -17.82 -9.07
CA ASP A 67 11.60 -16.35 -9.16
C ASP A 67 11.46 -15.83 -10.59
N ARG A 68 11.52 -16.73 -11.58
CA ARG A 68 11.49 -16.41 -13.02
C ARG A 68 10.37 -17.16 -13.71
N GLY A 69 9.62 -16.44 -14.54
CA GLY A 69 8.47 -16.99 -15.24
C GLY A 69 7.98 -16.09 -16.36
N GLN A 70 6.98 -16.54 -17.09
CA GLN A 70 6.33 -15.72 -18.12
C GLN A 70 4.84 -16.01 -18.18
N VAL A 71 4.07 -14.97 -18.46
CA VAL A 71 2.63 -15.05 -18.69
C VAL A 71 2.30 -14.38 -20.02
N THR A 72 1.41 -15.00 -20.80
CA THR A 72 0.87 -14.41 -22.03
C THR A 72 -0.61 -14.13 -21.83
N ILE A 73 -1.00 -12.87 -21.96
CA ILE A 73 -2.37 -12.41 -21.76
C ILE A 73 -2.96 -12.17 -23.15
N ARG A 74 -3.96 -12.97 -23.53
CA ARG A 74 -4.75 -12.71 -24.73
C ARG A 74 -5.75 -11.59 -24.43
N LEU A 75 -5.78 -10.59 -25.29
CA LEU A 75 -6.68 -9.45 -25.16
C LEU A 75 -7.97 -9.71 -25.93
N ALA A 76 -9.07 -9.11 -25.46
CA ALA A 76 -10.37 -9.20 -26.15
C ALA A 76 -10.33 -8.55 -27.55
N GLN A 77 -9.44 -7.58 -27.76
CA GLN A 77 -9.24 -6.86 -29.01
C GLN A 77 -7.77 -6.46 -29.18
N LYS A 78 -7.36 -6.17 -30.42
CA LYS A 78 -6.02 -5.63 -30.68
C LYS A 78 -5.96 -4.17 -30.21
N VAL A 79 -4.97 -3.82 -29.38
CA VAL A 79 -4.80 -2.45 -28.85
C VAL A 79 -3.37 -1.93 -29.04
N TYR A 80 -3.23 -0.61 -29.16
CA TYR A 80 -1.99 0.11 -28.91
C TYR A 80 -1.75 0.12 -27.40
N LEU A 81 -0.77 -0.66 -26.94
CA LEU A 81 -0.44 -0.80 -25.53
C LEU A 81 0.06 0.54 -24.98
N SER A 82 -0.56 1.02 -23.89
CA SER A 82 -0.13 2.24 -23.19
C SER A 82 0.66 1.91 -21.93
N ASN A 83 0.12 1.06 -21.05
CA ASN A 83 0.78 0.64 -19.82
C ASN A 83 0.23 -0.72 -19.33
N LEU A 84 0.89 -1.26 -18.30
CA LEU A 84 0.40 -2.37 -17.51
C LEU A 84 0.33 -1.99 -16.03
N THR A 85 -0.67 -2.50 -15.33
CA THR A 85 -0.74 -2.45 -13.87
C THR A 85 -0.59 -3.85 -13.32
N LEU A 86 0.37 -4.02 -12.40
CA LEU A 86 0.51 -5.22 -11.60
C LEU A 86 0.09 -4.88 -10.16
N GLN A 87 -0.88 -5.62 -9.64
CA GLN A 87 -1.35 -5.49 -8.27
C GLN A 87 -0.89 -6.70 -7.46
N HIS A 88 -0.53 -6.47 -6.21
CA HIS A 88 -0.22 -7.49 -5.21
C HIS A 88 -0.88 -7.11 -3.88
N ILE A 89 -1.17 -8.09 -3.02
CA ILE A 89 -1.68 -7.82 -1.67
C ILE A 89 -0.68 -6.97 -0.86
N PRO A 90 -1.16 -6.12 0.07
CA PRO A 90 -0.31 -5.39 1.00
C PRO A 90 0.23 -6.34 2.07
N LYS A 91 1.30 -5.91 2.73
CA LYS A 91 1.92 -6.66 3.84
C LYS A 91 0.94 -6.88 5.00
N THR A 92 0.00 -5.96 5.21
CA THR A 92 -0.97 -5.97 6.32
C THR A 92 -1.96 -7.14 6.26
N ILE A 93 -2.27 -7.66 5.07
CA ILE A 93 -3.16 -8.83 4.89
C ILE A 93 -2.39 -10.09 4.47
N SER A 94 -1.07 -10.03 4.40
CA SER A 94 -0.24 -11.20 4.10
C SER A 94 -0.21 -12.13 5.30
N LEU A 95 -0.63 -13.39 5.11
CA LEU A 95 -0.62 -14.41 6.16
C LEU A 95 0.79 -14.74 6.66
N SER A 96 1.82 -14.53 5.83
CA SER A 96 3.23 -14.71 6.21
C SER A 96 3.85 -13.46 6.84
N GLY A 97 3.15 -12.33 6.80
CA GLY A 97 3.71 -11.03 7.17
C GLY A 97 4.82 -10.53 6.22
N SER A 98 4.99 -11.16 5.05
CA SER A 98 6.01 -10.82 4.04
C SER A 98 5.39 -10.67 2.64
N LEU A 99 6.11 -9.99 1.75
CA LEU A 99 5.78 -9.84 0.32
C LEU A 99 6.90 -10.41 -0.58
N ASP A 100 7.74 -11.30 -0.04
CA ASP A 100 8.86 -11.95 -0.73
C ASP A 100 8.46 -12.71 -1.99
N THR A 101 7.21 -13.18 -2.07
CA THR A 101 6.63 -13.85 -3.25
C THR A 101 6.17 -12.89 -4.34
N ALA A 102 6.15 -11.57 -4.09
CA ALA A 102 5.68 -10.61 -5.06
C ALA A 102 6.65 -10.50 -6.25
N PRO A 103 6.17 -10.34 -7.49
CA PRO A 103 7.04 -10.05 -8.63
C PRO A 103 7.81 -8.74 -8.41
N LYS A 104 9.08 -8.71 -8.82
CA LYS A 104 9.93 -7.53 -8.68
C LYS A 104 10.32 -6.98 -10.05
N ASP A 105 11.28 -7.62 -10.72
CA ASP A 105 11.72 -7.18 -12.04
C ASP A 105 10.92 -7.88 -13.12
N PHE A 106 10.39 -7.12 -14.08
CA PHE A 106 9.64 -7.67 -15.21
C PHE A 106 9.84 -6.87 -16.49
N VAL A 107 9.66 -7.54 -17.63
CA VAL A 107 9.79 -6.95 -18.97
C VAL A 107 8.62 -7.31 -19.86
N ILE A 108 8.31 -6.42 -20.80
CA ILE A 108 7.23 -6.57 -21.78
C ILE A 108 7.85 -6.59 -23.17
N TYR A 109 7.46 -7.54 -24.01
CA TYR A 109 8.09 -7.76 -25.33
C TYR A 109 7.41 -7.05 -26.51
N ASN A 110 6.45 -6.17 -26.24
CA ASN A 110 5.63 -5.51 -27.25
C ASN A 110 6.31 -4.22 -27.73
N GLN A 111 6.78 -4.17 -28.99
CA GLN A 111 7.43 -2.99 -29.60
C GLN A 111 6.41 -2.06 -30.32
N PRO A 112 6.12 -0.85 -29.80
CA PRO A 112 5.28 0.14 -30.48
C PRO A 112 5.98 0.80 -31.69
N PRO A 113 5.24 1.44 -32.63
CA PRO A 113 3.79 1.62 -32.68
C PRO A 113 3.11 0.47 -33.45
N ARG A 114 2.58 -0.52 -32.74
CA ARG A 114 1.81 -1.63 -33.31
C ARG A 114 0.69 -2.01 -32.36
N THR A 115 -0.38 -2.56 -32.92
CA THR A 115 -1.44 -3.16 -32.12
C THR A 115 -1.11 -4.60 -31.78
N PHE A 116 -1.48 -5.02 -30.58
CA PHE A 116 -1.24 -6.36 -30.08
C PHE A 116 -2.54 -6.98 -29.61
N GLY A 117 -2.82 -8.21 -30.05
CA GLY A 117 -3.93 -9.02 -29.53
C GLY A 117 -3.52 -9.89 -28.33
N ALA A 118 -2.23 -9.88 -27.99
CA ALA A 118 -1.71 -10.52 -26.81
C ALA A 118 -0.47 -9.78 -26.29
N VAL A 119 -0.29 -9.78 -24.98
CA VAL A 119 0.86 -9.18 -24.29
C VAL A 119 1.62 -10.27 -23.57
N LYS A 120 2.94 -10.32 -23.75
CA LYS A 120 3.81 -11.25 -23.02
C LYS A 120 4.57 -10.47 -21.96
N VAL A 121 4.36 -10.85 -20.71
CA VAL A 121 5.07 -10.33 -19.54
C VAL A 121 6.01 -11.40 -19.05
N LYS A 122 7.30 -11.08 -18.95
CA LYS A 122 8.31 -11.95 -18.35
C LYS A 122 8.70 -11.40 -16.98
N ILE A 123 8.54 -12.22 -15.97
CA ILE A 123 9.04 -11.97 -14.62
C ILE A 123 10.48 -12.48 -14.55
N SER A 124 11.40 -11.61 -14.15
CA SER A 124 12.84 -11.87 -14.08
C SER A 124 13.33 -12.11 -12.64
N SER A 125 12.55 -11.67 -11.64
CA SER A 125 12.83 -11.86 -10.22
C SER A 125 11.58 -11.65 -9.36
N ASN A 126 11.65 -12.09 -8.11
CA ASN A 126 10.71 -11.72 -7.05
C ASN A 126 11.45 -11.03 -5.88
N TRP A 127 10.75 -10.77 -4.78
CA TRP A 127 11.31 -10.10 -3.60
C TRP A 127 12.06 -11.01 -2.64
N GLY A 128 12.44 -12.23 -3.05
CA GLY A 128 13.36 -13.10 -2.31
C GLY A 128 12.82 -14.48 -1.94
N ASN A 129 11.60 -14.84 -2.35
CA ASN A 129 11.07 -16.18 -2.09
C ASN A 129 11.72 -17.21 -3.05
N PRO A 130 12.46 -18.22 -2.54
CA PRO A 130 13.18 -19.16 -3.40
C PRO A 130 12.28 -20.24 -3.99
N ARG A 131 11.03 -20.37 -3.53
CA ARG A 131 10.14 -21.49 -3.88
C ARG A 131 9.18 -21.12 -5.00
N PHE A 132 8.59 -19.93 -4.94
CA PHE A 132 7.58 -19.50 -5.91
C PHE A 132 7.40 -17.98 -5.95
N THR A 133 6.76 -17.52 -7.01
CA THR A 133 6.29 -16.14 -7.20
C THR A 133 4.78 -16.16 -7.39
N CYS A 134 4.08 -15.20 -6.81
CA CYS A 134 2.62 -15.15 -6.70
C CYS A 134 2.10 -13.91 -7.43
N LEU A 135 1.47 -14.11 -8.58
CA LEU A 135 0.93 -13.04 -9.42
C LEU A 135 -0.57 -12.90 -9.16
N TYR A 136 -0.98 -11.79 -8.53
CA TYR A 136 -2.38 -11.54 -8.21
C TYR A 136 -3.16 -11.04 -9.42
N ARG A 137 -2.88 -9.81 -9.86
CA ARG A 137 -3.63 -9.20 -10.96
C ARG A 137 -2.73 -8.42 -11.89
N VAL A 138 -2.92 -8.68 -13.18
CA VAL A 138 -2.28 -7.93 -14.26
C VAL A 138 -3.37 -7.32 -15.12
N ARG A 139 -3.35 -5.99 -15.25
CA ARG A 139 -4.24 -5.24 -16.14
C ARG A 139 -3.42 -4.69 -17.28
N VAL A 140 -3.93 -4.84 -18.50
CA VAL A 140 -3.35 -4.31 -19.73
C VAL A 140 -4.18 -3.11 -20.15
N HIS A 141 -3.53 -1.97 -20.38
CA HIS A 141 -4.18 -0.73 -20.77
C HIS A 141 -3.74 -0.32 -22.17
N GLY A 142 -4.65 0.27 -22.93
CA GLY A 142 -4.36 0.69 -24.31
C GLY A 142 -5.58 1.24 -25.03
N SER A 143 -5.35 1.73 -26.24
CA SER A 143 -6.39 2.27 -27.12
C SER A 143 -6.55 1.42 -28.38
N VAL A 144 -7.76 1.36 -28.93
CA VAL A 144 -8.00 0.77 -30.27
C VAL A 144 -7.65 1.73 -31.40
N THR A 145 -7.53 3.02 -31.09
CA THR A 145 -7.12 4.08 -32.00
C THR A 145 -5.63 4.37 -31.84
N LEU A 146 -5.00 4.82 -32.94
CA LEU A 146 -3.61 5.30 -32.91
C LEU A 146 -3.45 6.36 -31.81
N PRO A 147 -2.41 6.26 -30.95
CA PRO A 147 -2.07 7.32 -30.01
C PRO A 147 -1.84 8.61 -30.80
N ARG A 148 -2.56 9.67 -30.46
CA ARG A 148 -2.26 11.00 -31.01
C ARG A 148 -0.93 11.42 -30.39
N GLU A 149 0.02 11.90 -31.21
CA GLU A 149 1.19 12.61 -30.68
C GLU A 149 0.67 13.74 -29.79
N GLN A 150 1.05 13.73 -28.52
CA GLN A 150 0.83 14.89 -27.66
C GLN A 150 1.78 15.99 -28.19
N PRO A 151 1.28 17.17 -28.58
CA PRO A 151 2.17 18.28 -28.88
C PRO A 151 2.98 18.59 -27.62
N ASN A 152 4.30 18.65 -27.78
CA ASN A 152 5.27 19.02 -26.74
C ASN A 152 4.95 20.38 -26.09
#